data_AF-A0AAD3DIK4-F1
#
_entry.id   AF-A0AAD3DIK4-F1
#
_cell.length_a   1.000
_cell.length_b   1.000
_cell.length_c   1.000
_cell.angle_alpha   90.00
_cell.angle_beta   90.00
_cell.angle_gamma   90.00
#
_symmetry.space_group_name_H-M   'P 1'
#
loop_
_entity.id
_entity.type
_entity.pdbx_description
1 polymer ?
#
loop_
_entity_poly.entity_id
_entity_poly.type
_entity_poly.pdbx_seq_one_letter_code
_entity_poly.pdbx_strand_id
1 'polypeptide(L)'
;MAAVRMTPAEEEAIIKQRYLTQMTVPKGNLPLKVLTKKLLQLLEQVDKGGDNEAEVARLHREFLREAAQTELHAKKLRSICEASTREQASYTSKQGELEAAIEQTRADIEDRKQQLQRAKVLLGQNEQYEVLRHHIMAHPSRELTQRAIDGELAQMAEARAEGARIAQLMERRRKQFSLLFYVIEELQRTAEATAEELAGLQGAGESGGGGGGGGGGSGGAAAMEVDT
;
A
#
# COMPACT_ATOMS: atom_id res chain seq x y z
N MET A 1 -70.23 -26.02 16.09
CA MET A 1 -69.22 -25.03 16.51
C MET A 1 -68.23 -24.88 15.38
N ALA A 2 -68.19 -23.72 14.74
CA ALA A 2 -67.26 -23.45 13.64
C ALA A 2 -65.82 -23.41 14.19
N ALA A 3 -64.95 -24.25 13.66
CA ALA A 3 -63.53 -24.21 13.96
C ALA A 3 -62.96 -22.90 13.37
N VAL A 4 -62.66 -21.93 14.24
CA VAL A 4 -61.93 -20.73 13.88
C VAL A 4 -60.55 -21.19 13.38
N ARG A 5 -60.31 -21.05 12.07
CA ARG A 5 -59.00 -21.33 11.48
C ARG A 5 -58.07 -20.18 11.86
N MET A 6 -57.13 -20.43 12.75
CA MET A 6 -56.10 -19.45 13.11
C MET A 6 -55.08 -19.38 11.99
N THR A 7 -54.51 -18.21 11.78
CA THR A 7 -53.44 -18.02 10.80
C THR A 7 -52.13 -18.61 11.33
N PRO A 8 -51.20 -19.04 10.46
CA PRO A 8 -49.92 -19.63 10.91
C PRO A 8 -49.12 -18.71 11.85
N ALA A 9 -49.23 -17.39 11.68
CA ALA A 9 -48.57 -16.41 12.54
C ALA A 9 -49.20 -16.31 13.94
N GLU A 10 -50.54 -16.43 14.03
CA GLU A 10 -51.25 -16.51 15.31
C GLU A 10 -50.95 -17.83 16.03
N GLU A 11 -50.87 -18.93 15.29
CA GLU A 11 -50.46 -20.22 15.84
C GLU A 11 -49.02 -20.17 16.37
N GLU A 12 -48.09 -19.57 15.64
CA GLU A 12 -46.71 -19.41 16.08
C GLU A 12 -46.59 -18.48 17.30
N ALA A 13 -47.37 -17.40 17.36
CA ALA A 13 -47.44 -16.54 18.53
C ALA A 13 -47.98 -17.27 19.77
N ILE A 14 -49.03 -18.08 19.61
CA ILE A 14 -49.58 -18.94 20.67
C ILE A 14 -48.56 -20.00 21.10
N ILE A 15 -47.84 -20.62 20.16
CA ILE A 15 -46.80 -21.61 20.45
C ILE A 15 -45.64 -20.96 21.21
N LYS A 16 -45.15 -19.79 20.77
CA LYS A 16 -44.11 -19.01 21.46
C LYS A 16 -44.57 -18.61 22.86
N GLN A 17 -45.81 -18.16 23.02
CA GLN A 17 -46.36 -17.78 24.32
C GLN A 17 -46.52 -18.99 25.25
N ARG A 18 -46.88 -20.17 24.72
CA ARG A 18 -46.89 -21.44 25.49
C ARG A 18 -45.49 -21.90 25.87
N TYR A 19 -44.51 -21.71 24.99
CA TYR A 19 -43.11 -22.03 25.28
C TYR A 19 -42.52 -21.10 26.34
N LEU A 20 -42.77 -19.78 26.21
CA LEU A 20 -42.30 -18.76 27.15
C LEU A 20 -42.89 -18.94 28.55
N THR A 21 -44.16 -19.30 28.65
CA THR A 21 -44.81 -19.39 29.95
C THR A 21 -44.41 -20.63 30.73
N GLN A 22 -43.79 -21.65 30.09
CA GLN A 22 -43.51 -22.98 30.66
C GLN A 22 -44.64 -23.52 31.56
N MET A 23 -45.86 -23.02 31.39
CA MET A 23 -47.01 -23.56 32.02
C MET A 23 -47.32 -24.76 31.15
N THR A 24 -46.69 -25.88 31.52
CA THR A 24 -47.41 -27.14 31.52
C THR A 24 -48.82 -26.78 31.97
N VAL A 25 -49.73 -26.64 31.01
CA VAL A 25 -51.16 -26.67 31.29
C VAL A 25 -51.26 -27.93 32.12
N PRO A 26 -51.57 -27.88 33.43
CA PRO A 26 -51.74 -29.11 34.15
C PRO A 26 -52.84 -29.80 33.36
N LYS A 27 -52.53 -30.93 32.72
CA LYS A 27 -53.54 -31.81 32.17
C LYS A 27 -54.31 -32.30 33.40
N GLY A 28 -55.24 -31.49 33.90
CA GLY A 28 -55.75 -31.56 35.26
C GLY A 28 -56.50 -30.28 35.65
N ASN A 29 -57.39 -30.41 36.64
CA ASN A 29 -58.11 -29.26 37.18
C ASN A 29 -57.12 -28.31 37.88
N LEU A 30 -57.31 -27.01 37.70
CA LEU A 30 -56.52 -25.98 38.36
C LEU A 30 -56.55 -26.20 39.89
N PRO A 31 -55.41 -26.16 40.62
CA PRO A 31 -55.36 -26.48 42.04
C PRO A 31 -56.40 -25.74 42.89
N LEU A 32 -56.58 -24.44 42.64
CA LEU A 32 -57.62 -23.62 43.29
C LEU A 32 -59.03 -24.12 42.98
N LYS A 33 -59.32 -24.54 41.75
CA LYS A 33 -60.63 -25.07 41.35
C LYS A 33 -60.96 -26.38 42.08
N VAL A 34 -59.95 -27.25 42.29
CA VAL A 34 -60.11 -28.49 43.06
C VAL A 34 -60.35 -28.18 44.53
N LEU A 35 -59.59 -27.24 45.10
CA LEU A 35 -59.74 -26.79 46.47
C LEU A 35 -61.14 -26.19 46.73
N THR A 36 -61.61 -25.29 45.87
CA THR A 36 -62.96 -24.70 45.95
C THR A 36 -64.04 -25.77 45.85
N LYS A 37 -63.88 -26.76 44.96
CA LYS A 37 -64.85 -27.86 44.85
C LYS A 37 -64.94 -28.69 46.14
N LYS A 38 -63.80 -29.00 46.76
CA LYS A 38 -63.77 -29.73 48.04
C LYS A 38 -64.34 -28.91 49.21
N LEU A 39 -64.12 -27.60 49.21
CA LEU A 39 -64.73 -26.70 50.20
C LEU A 39 -66.25 -26.69 50.07
N LEU A 40 -66.77 -26.53 48.85
CA LEU A 40 -68.22 -26.55 48.58
C LEU A 40 -68.84 -27.89 48.96
N GLN A 41 -68.17 -29.01 48.66
CA GLN A 41 -68.62 -30.34 49.07
C GLN A 41 -68.67 -30.52 50.60
N LEU A 42 -67.73 -29.93 51.33
CA LEU A 42 -67.74 -29.94 52.79
C LEU A 42 -68.92 -29.10 53.33
N LEU A 43 -69.10 -27.89 52.82
CA LEU A 43 -70.19 -26.99 53.23
C LEU A 43 -71.57 -27.62 52.97
N GLU A 44 -71.77 -28.21 51.78
CA GLU A 44 -73.01 -28.91 51.43
C GLU A 44 -73.34 -30.08 52.36
N GLN A 45 -72.34 -30.75 52.94
CA GLN A 45 -72.58 -31.86 53.87
C GLN A 45 -72.82 -31.39 55.31
N VAL A 46 -72.24 -30.26 55.69
CA VAL A 46 -72.51 -29.60 56.97
C VAL A 46 -73.94 -29.03 56.98
N ASP A 47 -74.38 -28.40 55.89
CA ASP A 47 -75.71 -27.78 55.78
C ASP A 47 -76.87 -28.79 55.76
N LYS A 48 -76.62 -30.05 55.38
CA LYS A 48 -77.64 -31.11 55.33
C LYS A 48 -78.14 -31.58 56.71
N GLY A 49 -77.47 -31.22 57.80
CA GLY A 49 -77.95 -31.43 59.18
C GLY A 49 -78.44 -32.85 59.48
N GLY A 50 -77.53 -33.79 59.74
CA GLY A 50 -77.84 -35.17 60.12
C GLY A 50 -76.68 -35.86 60.85
N ASP A 51 -76.86 -37.11 61.29
CA ASP A 51 -75.88 -37.95 62.01
C ASP A 51 -74.72 -38.43 61.10
N ASN A 52 -74.06 -37.48 60.42
CA ASN A 52 -73.04 -37.69 59.39
C ASN A 52 -71.66 -37.14 59.82
N GLU A 53 -71.38 -37.09 61.13
CA GLU A 53 -70.16 -36.51 61.70
C GLU A 53 -68.87 -37.15 61.13
N ALA A 54 -68.89 -38.46 60.87
CA ALA A 54 -67.78 -39.19 60.27
C ALA A 54 -67.45 -38.73 58.84
N GLU A 55 -68.47 -38.42 58.04
CA GLU A 55 -68.30 -37.99 56.64
C GLU A 55 -67.84 -36.53 56.57
N VAL A 56 -68.36 -35.67 57.44
CA VAL A 56 -67.89 -34.29 57.60
C VAL A 56 -66.41 -34.29 58.02
N ALA A 57 -66.02 -35.13 58.98
CA ALA A 57 -64.62 -35.26 59.40
C ALA A 57 -63.71 -35.79 58.28
N ARG A 58 -64.20 -36.69 57.41
CA ARG A 58 -63.47 -37.18 56.24
C ARG A 58 -63.26 -36.08 55.21
N LEU A 59 -64.31 -35.36 54.83
CA LEU A 59 -64.26 -34.27 53.86
C LEU A 59 -63.40 -33.10 54.36
N HIS A 60 -63.43 -32.80 55.66
CA HIS A 60 -62.57 -31.81 56.28
C HIS A 60 -61.08 -32.18 56.16
N ARG A 61 -60.71 -33.44 56.44
CA ARG A 61 -59.33 -33.92 56.23
C ARG A 61 -58.91 -33.86 54.76
N GLU A 62 -59.81 -34.18 53.83
CA GLU A 62 -59.55 -34.13 52.39
C GLU A 62 -59.38 -32.69 51.87
N PHE A 63 -60.13 -31.74 52.41
CA PHE A 63 -59.99 -30.32 52.15
C PHE A 63 -58.65 -29.79 52.67
N LEU A 64 -58.29 -30.09 53.93
CA LEU A 64 -57.00 -29.69 54.51
C LEU A 64 -55.81 -30.24 53.71
N ARG A 65 -55.89 -31.51 53.26
CA ARG A 65 -54.87 -32.10 52.39
C ARG A 65 -54.75 -31.36 51.06
N GLU A 66 -55.87 -30.98 50.45
CA GLU A 66 -55.86 -30.21 49.20
C GLU A 66 -55.31 -28.79 49.39
N ALA A 67 -55.61 -28.16 50.53
CA ALA A 67 -55.11 -26.84 50.87
C ALA A 67 -53.58 -26.86 51.00
N ALA A 68 -53.03 -27.84 51.73
CA ALA A 68 -51.59 -28.04 51.88
C ALA A 68 -50.91 -28.32 50.53
N GLN A 69 -51.53 -29.12 49.66
CA GLN A 69 -51.02 -29.41 48.32
C GLN A 69 -50.99 -28.16 47.43
N THR A 70 -52.03 -27.33 47.50
CA THR A 70 -52.12 -26.07 46.75
C THR A 70 -51.10 -25.06 47.23
N GLU A 71 -50.88 -24.97 48.55
CA GLU A 71 -49.85 -24.12 49.14
C GLU A 71 -48.43 -24.54 48.69
N LEU A 72 -48.13 -25.84 48.70
CA LEU A 72 -46.87 -26.37 48.21
C LEU A 72 -46.66 -26.04 46.73
N HIS A 73 -47.70 -26.17 45.91
CA HIS A 73 -47.64 -25.81 44.50
C HIS A 73 -47.39 -24.31 44.29
N ALA A 74 -48.05 -23.44 45.05
CA ALA A 74 -47.84 -22.00 44.99
C ALA A 74 -46.42 -21.60 45.39
N LYS A 75 -45.86 -22.21 46.46
CA LYS A 75 -44.47 -22.00 46.87
C LYS A 75 -43.48 -22.45 45.79
N LYS A 76 -43.72 -23.60 45.16
CA LYS A 76 -42.90 -24.09 44.04
C LYS A 76 -42.92 -23.12 42.86
N LEU A 77 -44.10 -22.65 42.44
CA LEU A 77 -44.22 -21.70 41.33
C LEU A 77 -43.49 -20.40 41.65
N ARG A 78 -43.64 -19.86 42.86
CA ARG A 78 -42.91 -18.66 43.29
C ARG A 78 -41.40 -18.84 43.17
N SER A 79 -40.86 -19.95 43.68
CA SER A 79 -39.43 -20.24 43.59
C SER A 79 -38.94 -20.37 42.14
N ILE A 80 -39.74 -20.97 41.25
CA ILE A 80 -39.44 -21.04 39.81
C ILE A 80 -39.43 -19.65 39.19
N CYS A 81 -40.43 -18.81 39.47
CA CYS A 81 -40.48 -17.44 38.97
C CYS A 81 -39.26 -16.63 39.43
N GLU A 82 -38.90 -16.71 40.72
CA GLU A 82 -37.71 -16.03 41.25
C GLU A 82 -36.41 -16.53 40.60
N ALA A 83 -36.27 -17.84 40.38
CA ALA A 83 -35.13 -18.41 39.67
C ALA A 83 -35.08 -17.91 38.21
N SER A 84 -36.21 -17.92 37.51
CA SER A 84 -36.32 -17.46 36.12
C SER A 84 -35.99 -15.98 35.98
N THR A 85 -36.46 -15.11 36.90
CA THR A 85 -36.09 -13.68 36.89
C THR A 85 -34.59 -13.47 37.10
N ARG A 86 -33.97 -14.21 38.02
CA ARG A 86 -32.51 -14.14 38.21
C ARG A 86 -31.73 -14.60 36.99
N GLU A 87 -32.19 -15.70 36.37
CA GLU A 87 -31.58 -16.24 35.16
C GLU A 87 -31.72 -15.26 33.99
N GLN A 88 -32.89 -14.64 33.81
CA GLN A 88 -33.12 -13.61 32.80
C GLN A 88 -32.18 -12.42 32.97
N ALA A 89 -32.01 -11.91 34.20
CA ALA A 89 -31.08 -10.83 34.48
C ALA A 89 -29.62 -11.21 34.13
N SER A 90 -29.22 -12.45 34.43
CA SER A 90 -27.89 -12.96 34.06
C SER A 90 -27.70 -13.03 32.54
N TYR A 91 -28.71 -13.50 31.79
CA TYR A 91 -28.65 -13.53 30.33
C TYR A 91 -28.60 -12.13 29.71
N THR A 92 -29.36 -11.17 30.25
CA THR A 92 -29.28 -9.77 29.79
C THR A 92 -27.88 -9.18 30.01
N SER A 93 -27.25 -9.45 31.17
CA SER A 93 -25.86 -9.01 31.42
C SER A 93 -24.89 -9.62 30.40
N LYS A 94 -24.95 -10.94 30.21
CA LYS A 94 -24.08 -11.65 29.26
C LYS A 94 -24.30 -11.19 27.82
N GLN A 95 -25.53 -10.86 27.46
CA GLN A 95 -25.83 -10.30 26.14
C GLN A 95 -25.12 -8.94 25.95
N GLY A 96 -25.17 -8.06 26.94
CA GLY A 96 -24.45 -6.78 26.88
C GLY A 96 -22.93 -6.95 26.79
N GLU A 97 -22.36 -7.89 27.54
CA GLU A 97 -20.92 -8.24 27.46
C GLU A 97 -20.55 -8.75 26.06
N LEU A 98 -21.39 -9.60 25.47
CA LEU A 98 -21.17 -10.14 24.12
C LEU A 98 -21.26 -9.04 23.06
N GLU A 99 -22.24 -8.14 23.17
CA GLU A 99 -22.40 -7.00 22.26
C GLU A 99 -21.17 -6.07 22.33
N ALA A 100 -20.69 -5.76 23.54
CA ALA A 100 -19.46 -4.98 23.72
C ALA A 100 -18.23 -5.67 23.13
N ALA A 101 -18.09 -6.99 23.32
CA ALA A 101 -16.99 -7.76 22.74
C ALA A 101 -17.04 -7.79 21.20
N ILE A 102 -18.24 -7.86 20.62
CA ILE A 102 -18.44 -7.78 19.16
C ILE A 102 -17.98 -6.43 18.63
N GLU A 103 -18.38 -5.32 19.26
CA GLU A 103 -17.98 -3.98 18.83
C GLU A 103 -16.48 -3.76 18.97
N GLN A 104 -15.87 -4.22 20.06
CA GLN A 104 -14.41 -4.21 20.23
C GLN A 104 -13.71 -4.98 19.10
N THR A 105 -14.17 -6.20 18.81
CA THR A 105 -13.59 -7.03 17.75
C THR A 105 -13.74 -6.39 16.38
N ARG A 106 -14.87 -5.73 16.09
CA ARG A 106 -15.09 -4.98 14.85
C ARG A 106 -14.10 -3.83 14.70
N ALA A 107 -13.86 -3.07 15.77
CA ALA A 107 -12.87 -2.01 15.79
C ALA A 107 -11.45 -2.54 15.54
N ASP A 108 -11.08 -3.65 16.20
CA ASP A 108 -9.78 -4.30 16.02
C ASP A 108 -9.56 -4.81 14.59
N ILE A 109 -10.61 -5.36 13.96
CA ILE A 109 -10.56 -5.78 12.56
C ILE A 109 -10.27 -4.58 11.65
N GLU A 110 -10.92 -3.44 11.89
CA GLU A 110 -10.76 -2.26 11.05
C GLU A 110 -9.36 -1.66 11.20
N ASP A 111 -8.82 -1.57 12.41
CA ASP A 111 -7.44 -1.14 12.61
C ASP A 111 -6.44 -2.10 11.94
N ARG A 112 -6.62 -3.41 12.07
CA ARG A 112 -5.77 -4.41 11.41
C ARG A 112 -5.81 -4.30 9.89
N LYS A 113 -6.96 -4.00 9.29
CA LYS A 113 -7.05 -3.72 7.84
C LYS A 113 -6.21 -2.51 7.45
N GLN A 114 -6.29 -1.41 8.22
CA GLN A 114 -5.50 -0.22 7.95
C GLN A 114 -4.00 -0.49 8.08
N GLN A 115 -3.59 -1.23 9.11
CA GLN A 115 -2.20 -1.68 9.26
C GLN A 115 -1.73 -2.52 8.06
N LEU A 116 -2.56 -3.45 7.59
CA LEU A 116 -2.25 -4.27 6.43
C LEU A 116 -2.08 -3.43 5.15
N GLN A 117 -2.94 -2.42 4.92
CA GLN A 117 -2.79 -1.54 3.76
C GLN A 117 -1.48 -0.73 3.84
N ARG A 118 -1.13 -0.20 5.02
CA ARG A 118 0.15 0.48 5.23
C ARG A 118 1.34 -0.44 4.95
N ALA A 119 1.28 -1.69 5.42
CA ALA A 119 2.33 -2.68 5.18
C ALA A 119 2.48 -3.02 3.69
N LYS A 120 1.38 -3.14 2.94
CA LYS A 120 1.42 -3.37 1.48
C LYS A 120 2.09 -2.22 0.74
N VAL A 121 1.81 -0.98 1.12
CA VAL A 121 2.47 0.19 0.52
C VAL A 121 3.97 0.14 0.76
N LEU A 122 4.41 -0.17 1.99
CA LEU A 122 5.83 -0.31 2.32
C LEU A 122 6.50 -1.44 1.52
N LEU A 123 5.82 -2.57 1.36
CA LEU A 123 6.35 -3.68 0.55
C LEU A 123 6.55 -3.25 -0.90
N GLY A 124 5.54 -2.60 -1.51
CA GLY A 124 5.65 -2.10 -2.89
C GLY A 124 6.74 -1.03 -3.05
N GLN A 125 6.95 -0.19 -2.04
CA GLN A 125 8.05 0.77 -2.03
C GLN A 125 9.41 0.06 -1.94
N ASN A 126 9.55 -0.95 -1.08
CA ASN A 126 10.78 -1.75 -0.99
C ASN A 126 11.11 -2.46 -2.29
N GLU A 127 10.11 -3.02 -2.97
CA GLU A 127 10.30 -3.62 -4.29
C GLU A 127 10.80 -2.60 -5.32
N GLN A 128 10.22 -1.38 -5.34
CA GLN A 128 10.69 -0.29 -6.19
C GLN A 128 12.13 0.13 -5.85
N TYR A 129 12.48 0.19 -4.56
CA TYR A 129 13.84 0.50 -4.12
C TYR A 129 14.84 -0.58 -4.55
N GLU A 130 14.46 -1.86 -4.51
CA GLU A 130 15.32 -2.94 -5.01
C GLU A 130 15.54 -2.86 -6.52
N VAL A 131 14.51 -2.55 -7.31
CA VAL A 131 14.65 -2.32 -8.75
C VAL A 131 15.59 -1.14 -9.02
N LEU A 132 15.40 -0.02 -8.32
CA LEU A 132 16.28 1.15 -8.46
C LEU A 132 17.72 0.82 -8.04
N ARG A 133 17.89 0.05 -6.96
CA ARG A 133 19.19 -0.42 -6.50
C ARG A 133 19.91 -1.24 -7.57
N HIS A 134 19.21 -2.18 -8.23
CA HIS A 134 19.80 -2.96 -9.32
C HIS A 134 20.24 -2.06 -10.48
N HIS A 135 19.43 -1.07 -10.87
CA HIS A 135 19.83 -0.10 -11.90
C HIS A 135 21.04 0.74 -11.49
N ILE A 136 21.09 1.23 -10.25
CA ILE A 136 22.24 2.00 -9.74
C ILE A 136 23.50 1.13 -9.74
N MET A 137 23.40 -0.12 -9.32
CA MET A 137 24.54 -1.05 -9.29
C MET A 137 25.04 -1.48 -10.68
N ALA A 138 24.24 -1.30 -11.73
CA ALA A 138 24.69 -1.50 -13.11
C ALA A 138 25.67 -0.42 -13.58
N HIS A 139 25.72 0.72 -12.89
CA HIS A 139 26.66 1.81 -13.19
C HIS A 139 27.90 1.73 -12.28
N PRO A 140 29.07 2.14 -12.79
CA PRO A 140 30.29 2.15 -12.00
C PRO A 140 30.21 3.16 -10.85
N SER A 141 31.01 2.91 -9.79
CA SER A 141 31.10 3.83 -8.67
C SER A 141 31.48 5.24 -9.12
N ARG A 142 30.83 6.24 -8.53
CA ARG A 142 31.09 7.65 -8.81
C ARG A 142 32.56 8.02 -8.60
N GLU A 143 33.23 7.41 -7.62
CA GLU A 143 34.65 7.65 -7.36
C GLU A 143 35.55 7.18 -8.50
N LEU A 144 35.23 6.03 -9.11
CA LEU A 144 35.98 5.51 -10.27
C LEU A 144 35.80 6.41 -11.47
N THR A 145 34.56 6.80 -11.77
CA THR A 145 34.25 7.73 -12.87
C THR A 145 34.92 9.08 -12.66
N GLN A 146 34.94 9.59 -11.42
CA GLN A 146 35.60 10.87 -11.10
C GLN A 146 37.11 10.79 -11.32
N ARG A 147 37.78 9.72 -10.88
CA ARG A 147 39.21 9.52 -11.13
C ARG A 147 39.54 9.43 -12.62
N ALA A 148 38.70 8.76 -13.40
CA ALA A 148 38.87 8.70 -14.86
C ALA A 148 38.75 10.09 -15.50
N ILE A 149 37.73 10.88 -15.11
CA ILE A 149 37.57 12.26 -15.57
C ILE A 149 38.80 13.10 -15.22
N ASP A 150 39.27 13.04 -13.98
CA ASP A 150 40.42 13.83 -13.52
C ASP A 150 41.70 13.44 -14.28
N GLY A 151 41.89 12.15 -14.58
CA GLY A 151 43.00 11.65 -15.39
C GLY A 151 42.95 12.14 -16.84
N GLU A 152 41.79 12.07 -17.49
CA GLU A 152 41.60 12.60 -18.85
C GLU A 152 41.81 14.12 -18.90
N LEU A 153 41.31 14.86 -17.91
CA LEU A 153 41.55 16.30 -17.83
C LEU A 153 43.03 16.65 -17.70
N ALA A 154 43.80 15.87 -16.95
CA ALA A 154 45.25 16.05 -16.84
C ALA A 154 45.95 15.79 -18.19
N GLN A 155 45.58 14.71 -18.90
CA GLN A 155 46.12 14.40 -20.23
C GLN A 155 45.78 15.50 -21.25
N MET A 156 44.54 16.01 -21.24
CA MET A 156 44.15 17.14 -22.09
C MET A 156 44.97 18.40 -21.79
N ALA A 157 45.27 18.67 -20.52
CA ALA A 157 46.10 19.81 -20.13
C ALA A 157 47.54 19.66 -20.63
N GLU A 158 48.12 18.46 -20.51
CA GLU A 158 49.45 18.15 -21.03
C GLU A 158 49.52 18.28 -22.56
N ALA A 159 48.57 17.70 -23.28
CA ALA A 159 48.50 17.80 -24.74
C ALA A 159 48.35 19.25 -25.22
N ARG A 160 47.57 20.07 -24.52
CA ARG A 160 47.48 21.52 -24.80
C ARG A 160 48.80 22.24 -24.57
N ALA A 161 49.53 21.91 -23.51
CA ALA A 161 50.83 22.50 -23.21
C ALA A 161 51.86 22.13 -24.29
N GLU A 162 51.94 20.86 -24.69
CA GLU A 162 52.86 20.44 -25.76
C GLU A 162 52.45 21.03 -27.11
N GLY A 163 51.15 21.10 -27.41
CA GLY A 163 50.65 21.80 -28.60
C GLY A 163 51.07 23.27 -28.65
N ALA A 164 50.96 23.98 -27.52
CA ALA A 164 51.44 25.35 -27.40
C ALA A 164 52.96 25.46 -27.59
N ARG A 165 53.74 24.50 -27.05
CA ARG A 165 55.20 24.45 -27.21
C ARG A 165 55.61 24.23 -28.66
N ILE A 166 54.95 23.30 -29.36
CA ILE A 166 55.18 23.03 -30.78
C ILE A 166 54.81 24.26 -31.61
N ALA A 167 53.67 24.89 -31.34
CA ALA A 167 53.25 26.11 -32.04
C ALA A 167 54.29 27.22 -31.90
N GLN A 168 54.84 27.44 -30.69
CA GLN A 168 55.92 28.40 -30.46
C GLN A 168 57.20 28.04 -31.22
N LEU A 169 57.56 26.75 -31.26
CA LEU A 169 58.73 26.28 -32.01
C LEU A 169 58.56 26.51 -33.52
N MET A 170 57.39 26.19 -34.07
CA MET A 170 57.09 26.41 -35.49
C MET A 170 57.12 27.89 -35.84
N GLU A 171 56.59 28.75 -34.97
CA GLU A 171 56.67 30.20 -35.17
C GLU A 171 58.13 30.70 -35.16
N ARG A 172 58.98 30.17 -34.28
CA ARG A 172 60.41 30.48 -34.29
C ARG A 172 61.08 30.03 -35.58
N ARG A 173 60.81 28.80 -36.05
CA ARG A 173 61.34 28.29 -37.32
C ARG A 173 60.87 29.13 -38.50
N ARG A 174 59.59 29.51 -38.53
CA ARG A 174 59.02 30.41 -39.55
C ARG A 174 59.82 31.72 -39.63
N LYS A 175 60.06 32.36 -38.49
CA LYS A 175 60.88 33.59 -38.41
C LYS A 175 62.33 33.36 -38.86
N GLN A 176 62.95 32.24 -38.49
CA GLN A 176 64.31 31.89 -38.92
C GLN A 176 64.39 31.68 -40.44
N PHE A 177 63.41 30.99 -41.05
CA PHE A 177 63.35 30.82 -42.49
C PHE A 177 63.12 32.15 -43.21
N SER A 178 62.23 33.01 -42.71
CA SER A 178 62.04 34.35 -43.28
C SER A 178 63.33 35.17 -43.27
N LEU A 179 64.12 35.12 -42.19
CA LEU A 179 65.41 35.78 -42.13
C LEU A 179 66.41 35.18 -43.14
N LEU A 180 66.46 33.84 -43.25
CA LEU A 180 67.31 33.18 -44.24
C LEU A 180 66.96 33.61 -45.68
N PHE A 181 65.66 33.65 -46.02
CA PHE A 181 65.22 34.13 -47.33
C PHE A 181 65.64 35.57 -47.58
N TYR A 182 65.50 36.45 -46.60
CA TYR A 182 65.97 37.84 -46.70
C TYR A 182 67.49 37.92 -46.96
N VAL A 183 68.30 37.16 -46.24
CA VAL A 183 69.76 37.13 -46.46
C VAL A 183 70.10 36.55 -47.83
N ILE A 184 69.39 35.54 -48.31
CA ILE A 184 69.57 35.00 -49.66
C ILE A 184 69.26 36.07 -50.71
N GLU A 185 68.14 36.79 -50.57
CA GLU A 185 67.79 37.90 -51.46
C GLU A 185 68.83 39.02 -51.44
N GLU A 186 69.36 39.36 -50.26
CA GLU A 186 70.41 40.37 -50.11
C GLU A 186 71.73 39.91 -50.75
N LEU A 187 72.14 38.65 -50.53
CA LEU A 187 73.30 38.06 -51.20
C LEU A 187 73.12 37.99 -52.72
N GLN A 188 71.93 37.65 -53.21
CA GLN A 188 71.63 37.69 -54.64
C GLN A 188 71.72 39.11 -55.20
N ARG A 189 71.13 40.11 -54.52
CA ARG A 189 71.25 41.51 -54.93
C ARG A 189 72.68 42.02 -54.93
N THR A 190 73.49 41.66 -53.93
CA THR A 190 74.91 42.03 -53.90
C THR A 190 75.72 41.28 -54.96
N ALA A 191 75.41 40.02 -55.25
CA ALA A 191 76.02 39.26 -56.34
C ALA A 191 75.64 39.86 -57.72
N GLU A 192 74.39 40.26 -57.91
CA GLU A 192 73.91 40.95 -59.11
C GLU A 192 74.56 42.33 -59.24
N ALA A 193 74.62 43.13 -58.17
CA ALA A 193 75.27 44.44 -58.17
C ALA A 193 76.78 44.36 -58.41
N THR A 194 77.48 43.38 -57.81
CA THR A 194 78.90 43.15 -58.07
C THR A 194 79.14 42.61 -59.47
N ALA A 195 78.24 41.76 -60.00
CA ALA A 195 78.28 41.33 -61.40
C ALA A 195 78.04 42.51 -62.37
N GLU A 196 77.13 43.44 -62.05
CA GLU A 196 76.89 44.68 -62.79
C GLU A 196 78.08 45.65 -62.69
N GLU A 197 78.76 45.75 -61.54
CA GLU A 197 79.94 46.58 -61.33
C GLU A 197 81.18 46.01 -62.06
N LEU A 198 81.34 44.68 -62.09
CA LEU A 198 82.33 43.97 -62.89
C LEU A 198 82.03 44.06 -64.40
N ALA A 199 80.76 43.97 -64.79
CA ALA A 199 80.32 44.19 -66.17
C ALA A 199 80.49 45.67 -66.59
N GLY A 200 80.30 46.62 -65.68
CA GLY A 200 80.55 48.05 -65.89
C GLY A 200 82.03 48.39 -66.13
N LEU A 201 82.96 47.53 -65.69
CA LEU A 201 84.39 47.62 -66.00
C LEU A 201 84.79 46.86 -67.29
N GLN A 202 83.90 46.04 -67.86
CA GLN A 202 84.14 45.24 -69.06
C GLN A 202 82.94 45.29 -70.03
N GLY A 203 82.80 46.39 -70.78
CA GLY A 203 81.93 46.49 -71.96
C GLY A 203 80.51 46.98 -71.65
N ALA A 204 80.07 48.20 -72.02
CA ALA A 204 80.26 48.89 -73.29
C ALA A 204 80.14 47.94 -74.49
N GLY A 205 78.92 47.46 -74.77
CA GLY A 205 78.57 46.73 -75.98
C GLY A 205 77.18 46.12 -75.91
N GLU A 206 76.23 46.76 -76.59
CA GLU A 206 75.12 46.22 -77.41
C GLU A 206 74.56 44.81 -77.10
N SER A 207 73.30 44.46 -77.33
CA SER A 207 72.04 45.07 -77.77
C SER A 207 71.03 43.91 -77.82
N GLY A 208 69.74 44.21 -77.89
CA GLY A 208 68.80 43.41 -78.70
C GLY A 208 68.17 42.16 -78.08
N GLY A 209 66.94 42.34 -77.58
CA GLY A 209 65.73 41.84 -78.25
C GLY A 209 65.37 40.35 -78.16
N GLY A 210 64.13 40.10 -77.73
CA GLY A 210 63.26 39.14 -78.42
C GLY A 210 62.75 37.93 -77.62
N GLY A 211 61.51 38.06 -77.14
CA GLY A 211 60.38 37.27 -77.67
C GLY A 211 60.18 35.80 -77.22
N GLY A 212 58.94 35.53 -76.79
CA GLY A 212 58.28 34.21 -76.81
C GLY A 212 58.45 33.43 -75.50
N GLY A 213 57.41 32.90 -74.85
CA GLY A 213 56.11 32.47 -75.36
C GLY A 213 55.93 30.98 -75.05
N GLY A 214 54.86 30.64 -74.33
CA GLY A 214 54.30 29.28 -74.32
C GLY A 214 54.57 28.46 -73.06
N GLY A 215 53.53 27.76 -72.59
CA GLY A 215 53.71 26.63 -71.67
C GLY A 215 52.68 26.45 -70.55
N GLY A 216 51.43 26.87 -70.71
CA GLY A 216 50.35 26.51 -69.78
C GLY A 216 49.95 25.05 -69.93
N GLY A 217 50.64 24.16 -69.22
CA GLY A 217 50.38 22.72 -69.17
C GLY A 217 49.81 22.27 -67.83
N SER A 218 48.56 21.80 -67.89
CA SER A 218 48.07 20.55 -67.30
C SER A 218 48.53 20.13 -65.89
N GLY A 219 47.57 19.98 -64.97
CA GLY A 219 47.72 19.10 -63.82
C GLY A 219 46.53 19.16 -62.86
N GLY A 220 45.53 18.27 -63.06
CA GLY A 220 44.51 18.02 -62.05
C GLY A 220 44.98 17.02 -60.99
N ALA A 221 44.32 17.01 -59.82
CA ALA A 221 43.77 15.80 -59.17
C ALA A 221 43.25 16.08 -57.75
N ALA A 222 42.19 15.32 -57.43
CA ALA A 222 41.80 14.79 -56.12
C ALA A 222 41.07 15.70 -55.12
N ALA A 223 39.74 15.65 -55.20
CA ALA A 223 38.83 15.82 -54.08
C ALA A 223 38.85 14.56 -53.20
N MET A 224 38.82 14.75 -51.88
CA MET A 224 38.87 13.72 -50.86
C MET A 224 37.47 13.59 -50.24
N GLU A 225 36.87 12.39 -50.36
CA GLU A 225 35.63 12.00 -49.69
C GLU A 225 35.85 11.90 -48.17
N VAL A 226 34.84 12.33 -47.43
CA VAL A 226 34.70 12.24 -45.99
C VAL A 226 33.60 11.23 -45.73
N ASP A 227 33.92 10.07 -45.15
CA ASP A 227 32.94 9.13 -44.63
C ASP A 227 32.67 9.41 -43.15
N THR A 228 31.37 9.40 -42.82
CA THR A 228 30.76 9.43 -41.49
C THR A 228 30.40 8.04 -41.01
#